data_AF-A0AAW9J3B9-F1
#
_entry.id   AF-A0AAW9J3B9-F1
#
_cell.length_a   1.000
_cell.length_b   1.000
_cell.length_c   1.000
_cell.angle_alpha   90.00
_cell.angle_beta   90.00
_cell.angle_gamma   90.00
#
_symmetry.space_group_name_H-M   'P 1'
#
loop_
_entity.id
_entity.type
_entity.pdbx_description
1 polymer ?
#
loop_
_entity_poly.entity_id
_entity_poly.type
_entity_poly.pdbx_seq_one_letter_code
_entity_poly.pdbx_strand_id
1 'polypeptide(L)'
;MNGKLIGMACRIPNYSSNNAHICTLCNHVGEKNEVAFVSAICKTANSKEGNYKSIGFDICLDSAKCNERIVSVEKLEKILKDVNNIK
;
A
#
# COMPACT_ATOMS: atom_id res chain seq x y z
N MET A 1 5.89 1.01 -15.46
CA MET A 1 5.60 2.48 -15.45
C MET A 1 6.54 3.20 -16.41
N ASN A 2 6.06 4.05 -17.34
CA ASN A 2 6.83 4.56 -18.50
C ASN A 2 7.97 5.55 -18.18
N GLY A 3 8.91 5.19 -17.30
CA GLY A 3 10.02 6.05 -16.86
C GLY A 3 9.59 7.26 -16.01
N LYS A 4 8.32 7.32 -15.60
CA LYS A 4 7.76 8.42 -14.82
C LYS A 4 7.81 8.11 -13.33
N LEU A 5 8.14 9.11 -12.52
CA LEU A 5 8.00 9.04 -11.07
C LEU A 5 6.52 8.95 -10.71
N ILE A 6 6.16 7.91 -9.97
CA ILE A 6 4.81 7.67 -9.46
C ILE A 6 4.93 7.29 -7.99
N GLY A 7 3.98 7.77 -7.18
CA GLY A 7 3.95 7.48 -5.75
C GLY A 7 2.53 7.41 -5.23
N MET A 8 2.44 7.13 -3.94
CA MET A 8 1.20 7.19 -3.18
C MET A 8 1.52 7.61 -1.75
N ALA A 9 0.54 8.19 -1.07
CA ALA A 9 0.59 8.45 0.36
C ALA A 9 -0.51 7.64 1.05
N CYS A 10 -0.17 7.06 2.19
CA CYS A 10 -1.10 6.26 2.97
C CYS A 10 -1.17 6.79 4.41
N ARG A 11 -2.33 6.60 5.04
CA ARG A 11 -2.51 6.83 6.47
C ARG A 11 -2.29 5.52 7.21
N ILE A 12 -1.55 5.59 8.31
CA ILE A 12 -1.43 4.50 9.28
C ILE A 12 -2.49 4.78 10.37
N PRO A 13 -3.64 4.11 10.35
CA PRO A 13 -4.63 4.28 11.40
C PRO A 13 -4.12 3.69 12.73
N ASN A 14 -4.49 4.33 13.84
CA ASN A 14 -4.16 3.85 15.18
C ASN A 14 -5.02 2.62 15.53
N TYR A 15 -4.60 1.43 15.08
CA TYR A 15 -5.18 0.16 15.50
C TYR A 15 -4.22 -0.59 16.42
N SER A 16 -4.69 -0.90 17.63
CA SER A 16 -3.99 -1.82 18.53
C SER A 16 -4.47 -3.24 18.26
N SER A 17 -3.87 -3.90 17.29
CA SER A 17 -4.01 -5.34 17.06
C SER A 17 -2.74 -6.03 17.57
N ASN A 18 -2.89 -7.12 18.33
CA ASN A 18 -1.78 -8.01 18.69
C ASN A 18 -1.66 -9.19 17.70
N ASN A 19 -2.33 -9.11 16.55
CA ASN A 19 -2.23 -10.14 15.52
C ASN A 19 -1.02 -9.86 14.62
N ALA A 20 -0.42 -10.93 14.11
CA ALA A 20 0.53 -10.84 13.02
C ALA A 20 -0.18 -10.44 11.71
N HIS A 21 0.50 -9.63 10.90
CA HIS A 21 0.06 -9.15 9.60
C HIS A 21 1.00 -9.65 8.50
N ILE A 22 0.50 -9.72 7.26
CA ILE A 22 1.29 -10.16 6.10
C ILE A 22 1.49 -8.99 5.16
N CYS A 23 2.74 -8.57 4.96
CA CYS A 23 3.05 -7.48 4.04
C CYS A 23 2.64 -7.86 2.60
N THR A 24 1.83 -7.01 1.98
CA THR A 24 1.33 -7.23 0.62
C THR A 24 2.45 -7.24 -0.42
N LEU A 25 3.53 -6.47 -0.21
CA LEU A 25 4.62 -6.33 -1.18
C LEU A 25 5.60 -7.50 -1.14
N CYS A 26 6.11 -7.83 0.05
CA CYS A 26 7.17 -8.83 0.23
C CYS A 26 6.70 -10.16 0.83
N ASN A 27 5.41 -10.31 1.16
CA ASN A 27 4.80 -11.47 1.83
C ASN A 27 5.39 -11.82 3.20
N HIS A 28 6.17 -10.92 3.80
CA HIS A 28 6.69 -11.12 5.15
C HIS A 28 5.54 -11.10 6.17
N VAL A 29 5.50 -12.12 7.01
CA VAL A 29 4.63 -12.17 8.19
C VAL A 29 5.37 -11.52 9.35
N GLY A 30 4.80 -10.49 9.95
CA GLY A 30 5.41 -9.75 11.05
C GLY A 30 4.38 -9.26 12.06
N GLU A 31 4.85 -8.98 13.26
CA GLU A 31 4.02 -8.42 14.34
C GLU A 31 3.65 -6.96 14.06
N LYS A 32 2.79 -6.36 14.89
CA LYS A 32 2.31 -4.97 14.75
C LYS A 32 3.39 -3.88 14.62
N ASN A 33 4.61 -4.15 15.09
CA ASN A 33 5.74 -3.23 15.01
C ASN A 33 6.60 -3.45 13.74
N GLU A 34 6.29 -4.47 12.94
CA GLU A 34 7.01 -4.81 11.71
C GLU A 34 6.14 -4.60 10.48
N VAL A 35 4.86 -4.97 10.56
CA VAL A 35 3.87 -4.85 9.50
C VAL A 35 2.62 -4.16 10.05
N ALA A 36 2.14 -3.16 9.33
CA ALA A 36 0.96 -2.39 9.70
C ALA A 36 -0.01 -2.26 8.54
N PHE A 37 -1.30 -2.26 8.88
CA PHE A 37 -2.35 -1.88 7.94
C PHE A 37 -2.23 -0.40 7.61
N VAL A 38 -2.28 -0.07 6.33
CA VAL A 38 -2.30 1.31 5.83
C VAL A 38 -3.46 1.50 4.86
N SER A 39 -3.89 2.75 4.72
CA SER A 39 -4.99 3.10 3.82
C SER A 39 -4.64 4.30 2.94
N ALA A 40 -4.78 4.14 1.62
CA ALA A 40 -4.67 5.22 0.66
C ALA A 40 -6.05 5.79 0.33
N ILE A 41 -6.21 7.11 0.42
CA ILE A 41 -7.44 7.80 -0.01
C ILE A 41 -7.27 8.20 -1.46
N CYS A 42 -8.11 7.65 -2.32
CA CYS A 42 -7.97 7.73 -3.77
C CYS A 42 -9.25 8.36 -4.34
N LYS A 43 -9.10 9.20 -5.38
CA LYS A 43 -10.24 9.64 -6.19
C LYS A 43 -10.83 8.44 -6.95
N THR A 44 -12.14 8.41 -7.18
CA THR A 44 -12.75 7.41 -8.07
C THR A 44 -12.75 7.89 -9.52
N ALA A 45 -13.11 7.01 -10.47
CA ALA A 45 -13.26 7.40 -11.88
C ALA A 45 -14.28 8.53 -12.07
N ASN A 46 -15.29 8.62 -11.20
CA ASN A 46 -16.32 9.68 -11.20
C ASN A 46 -15.94 10.87 -10.29
N SER A 47 -14.64 11.16 -10.16
CA SER A 47 -14.12 12.18 -9.24
C SER A 47 -14.61 13.62 -9.48
N LYS A 48 -15.25 13.90 -10.61
CA LYS A 48 -15.94 15.18 -10.86
C LYS A 48 -17.07 15.44 -9.84
N GLU A 49 -17.60 14.39 -9.22
CA GLU A 49 -18.64 14.47 -8.19
C GLU A 49 -18.08 14.45 -6.75
N GLY A 50 -16.74 14.48 -6.59
CA GLY A 50 -16.12 14.46 -5.26
C GLY A 50 -16.10 13.07 -4.60
N ASN A 51 -16.31 12.00 -5.37
CA ASN A 51 -16.30 10.63 -4.84
C ASN A 51 -14.87 10.14 -4.57
N TYR A 52 -14.61 9.71 -3.33
CA TYR A 52 -13.34 9.12 -2.88
C TYR A 52 -13.56 7.67 -2.43
N LYS A 53 -12.53 6.84 -2.60
CA LYS A 53 -12.47 5.47 -2.06
C LYS A 53 -11.23 5.33 -1.17
N SER A 54 -11.32 4.47 -0.16
CA SER A 54 -10.18 4.05 0.64
C SER A 54 -9.71 2.68 0.17
N ILE A 55 -8.43 2.53 -0.11
CA ILE A 55 -7.81 1.23 -0.43
C ILE A 55 -6.89 0.86 0.72
N GLY A 56 -7.21 -0.23 1.42
CA GLY A 56 -6.45 -0.74 2.56
C GLY A 56 -5.57 -1.92 2.19
N PHE A 57 -4.36 -1.99 2.76
CA PHE A 57 -3.44 -3.12 2.64
C PHE A 57 -2.38 -3.09 3.75
N ASP A 58 -1.81 -4.24 4.07
CA ASP A 58 -0.73 -4.37 5.05
C ASP A 58 0.65 -4.16 4.39
N ILE A 59 1.52 -3.37 5.02
CA ILE A 59 2.88 -3.07 4.54
C ILE A 59 3.89 -3.10 5.69
N CYS A 60 5.14 -3.45 5.39
CA CYS A 60 6.23 -3.30 6.35
C CYS A 60 6.43 -1.83 6.74
N LEU A 61 6.67 -1.58 8.03
CA LEU A 61 7.00 -0.24 8.54
C LEU A 61 8.43 0.19 8.14
N ASP A 62 9.35 -0.77 8.01
CA ASP A 62 10.70 -0.55 7.49
C ASP A 62 10.74 -0.85 5.99
N SER A 63 10.75 0.22 5.18
CA SER A 63 10.78 0.12 3.73
C SER A 63 12.11 -0.42 3.19
N ALA A 64 13.24 -0.17 3.87
CA ALA A 64 14.55 -0.66 3.43
C ALA A 64 14.60 -2.18 3.52
N LYS A 65 14.23 -2.74 4.68
CA LYS A 65 14.11 -4.20 4.86
C LYS A 65 13.05 -4.84 3.96
N CYS A 66 11.96 -4.12 3.70
CA CYS A 66 10.94 -4.60 2.77
C CYS A 66 11.51 -4.79 1.37
N ASN A 67 12.24 -3.78 0.86
CA ASN A 67 12.85 -3.81 -0.48
C ASN A 67 13.85 -4.97 -0.65
N GLU A 68 14.60 -5.32 0.40
CA GLU A 68 15.50 -6.50 0.38
C GLU A 68 14.75 -7.83 0.18
N ARG A 69 13.46 -7.90 0.54
CA ARG A 69 12.63 -9.11 0.48
C ARG A 69 11.71 -9.15 -0.75
N ILE A 70 11.60 -8.06 -1.52
CA ILE A 70 10.75 -8.02 -2.71
C ILE A 70 11.40 -8.84 -3.83
N VAL A 71 10.70 -9.89 -4.26
CA VAL A 71 11.13 -10.75 -5.38
C VAL A 71 10.48 -10.37 -6.72
N SER A 72 9.37 -9.63 -6.68
CA SER A 72 8.65 -9.16 -7.85
C SER A 72 7.96 -7.83 -7.58
N VAL A 73 8.01 -6.92 -8.55
CA VAL A 73 7.39 -5.60 -8.47
C VAL A 73 5.91 -5.60 -8.88
N GLU A 74 5.36 -6.73 -9.34
CA GLU A 74 3.99 -6.81 -9.85
C GLU A 74 2.94 -6.31 -8.85
N LYS A 75 3.07 -6.68 -7.57
CA LYS A 75 2.15 -6.25 -6.52
C LYS A 75 2.25 -4.76 -6.25
N LEU A 76 3.47 -4.21 -6.26
CA LEU A 76 3.71 -2.78 -6.09
C LEU A 76 3.12 -1.99 -7.27
N GLU A 77 3.39 -2.43 -8.51
CA GLU A 77 2.84 -1.78 -9.71
C GLU A 77 1.32 -1.84 -9.73
N LYS A 78 0.72 -2.97 -9.34
CA LYS A 78 -0.74 -3.11 -9.24
C LYS A 78 -1.32 -2.11 -8.24
N ILE A 79 -0.78 -2.04 -7.03
CA ILE A 79 -1.26 -1.10 -6.00
C ILE A 79 -1.12 0.35 -6.49
N LEU A 80 0.02 0.71 -7.08
CA LEU A 80 0.24 2.06 -7.59
C LEU A 80 -0.74 2.42 -8.72
N LYS A 81 -1.05 1.47 -9.61
CA LYS A 81 -2.09 1.67 -10.64
C LYS A 81 -3.48 1.84 -10.04
N ASP A 82 -3.85 1.01 -9.08
CA ASP A 82 -5.16 1.02 -8.42
C ASP A 82 -5.41 2.31 -7.63
N VAL A 83 -4.38 2.81 -6.94
CA VAL A 83 -4.43 4.05 -6.14
C VAL A 83 -4.45 5.29 -7.03
N ASN A 84 -3.67 5.29 -8.12
CA ASN A 84 -3.58 6.45 -9.02
C ASN A 84 -4.59 6.41 -10.18
N ASN A 85 -5.46 5.39 -10.25
CA ASN A 85 -6.38 5.11 -11.36
C ASN A 85 -5.69 5.11 -12.73
N ILE A 86 -4.52 4.47 -12.82
CA ILE A 86 -3.76 4.32 -14.06
C ILE A 86 -4.22 3.02 -14.73
N LYS A 87 -4.63 3.11 -16.00
CA LYS A 87 -5.02 1.95 -16.82
C LYS A 87 -3.79 1.24 -17.39
#